data_AF-A0A933IC57-F1
#
_entry.id   AF-A0A933IC57-F1
#
_cell.length_a   1.000
_cell.length_b   1.000
_cell.length_c   1.000
_cell.angle_alpha   90.00
_cell.angle_beta   90.00
_cell.angle_gamma   90.00
#
_symmetry.space_group_name_H-M   'P 1'
#
loop_
_entity.id
_entity.type
_entity.pdbx_description
1 polymer ?
#
loop_
_entity_poly.entity_id
_entity_poly.type
_entity_poly.pdbx_seq_one_letter_code
_entity_poly.pdbx_strand_id
1 'polypeptide(L)'
;MLTFNFSRIFKARGIDKPFSYLVNLGYSGNFATRIVNSRIASLNLKTVEKLCGLLQCTPNDLLVWTPEKKDAKNETHPLISLKRNETVVNLTKILNSVPLNKLPEIEKMINDKIKE
;
A
#
# COMPACT_ATOMS: atom_id res chain seq x y z
N MET A 1 15.90 -7.83 6.17
CA MET A 1 14.65 -8.43 6.64
C MET A 1 13.48 -8.10 5.71
N LEU A 2 12.74 -9.11 5.26
CA LEU A 2 11.52 -8.98 4.47
C LEU A 2 10.31 -9.02 5.40
N THR A 3 9.40 -8.06 5.28
CA THR A 3 8.20 -7.93 6.14
C THR A 3 6.99 -7.43 5.36
N PHE A 4 5.80 -7.66 5.88
CA PHE A 4 4.60 -7.01 5.37
C PHE A 4 4.54 -5.52 5.75
N ASN A 5 3.99 -4.68 4.87
CA ASN A 5 3.69 -3.27 5.16
C ASN A 5 2.35 -2.85 4.54
N PHE A 6 1.27 -3.07 5.27
CA PHE A 6 -0.08 -2.71 4.81
C PHE A 6 -0.39 -1.23 4.99
N SER A 7 0.22 -0.58 5.99
CA SER A 7 0.01 0.85 6.26
C SER A 7 0.27 1.71 5.03
N ARG A 8 1.31 1.39 4.26
CA ARG A 8 1.62 2.06 2.99
C ARG A 8 0.50 1.94 1.97
N ILE A 9 -0.04 0.74 1.79
CA ILE A 9 -1.06 0.48 0.77
C ILE A 9 -2.35 1.19 1.10
N PHE A 10 -2.77 1.13 2.36
CA PHE A 10 -3.97 1.86 2.80
C PHE A 10 -3.85 3.35 2.54
N LYS A 11 -2.70 3.96 2.86
CA LYS A 11 -2.44 5.38 2.57
C LYS A 11 -2.45 5.68 1.07
N ALA A 12 -1.82 4.85 0.25
CA ALA A 12 -1.79 5.02 -1.20
C ALA A 12 -3.19 4.88 -1.84
N ARG A 13 -4.05 4.05 -1.24
CA ARG A 13 -5.45 3.85 -1.66
C ARG A 13 -6.43 4.85 -1.04
N GLY A 14 -5.95 5.82 -0.26
CA GLY A 14 -6.83 6.81 0.39
C GLY A 14 -7.75 6.21 1.46
N ILE A 15 -7.38 5.08 2.06
CA ILE A 15 -8.15 4.41 3.11
C ILE A 15 -7.74 4.95 4.48
N ASP A 16 -8.52 5.90 5.00
CA ASP A 16 -8.22 6.58 6.28
C ASP A 16 -8.57 5.76 7.53
N LYS A 17 -9.53 4.82 7.41
CA LYS A 17 -9.94 3.92 8.50
C LYS A 17 -9.72 2.44 8.14
N PRO A 18 -8.46 1.97 8.05
CA PRO A 18 -8.16 0.61 7.59
C PRO A 18 -8.79 -0.50 8.42
N PHE A 19 -8.90 -0.32 9.74
CA PHE A 19 -9.51 -1.32 10.63
C PHE A 19 -10.98 -1.53 10.27
N SER A 20 -11.76 -0.44 10.26
CA SER A 20 -13.18 -0.48 9.92
C SER A 20 -13.40 -0.97 8.49
N TYR A 21 -12.55 -0.57 7.54
CA TYR A 21 -12.59 -1.05 6.17
C TYR A 21 -12.51 -2.58 6.09
N LEU A 22 -11.56 -3.21 6.79
CA LEU A 22 -11.41 -4.66 6.81
C LEU A 22 -12.58 -5.35 7.55
N VAL A 23 -13.02 -4.82 8.69
CA VAL A 23 -14.14 -5.42 9.44
C VAL A 23 -15.43 -5.39 8.63
N ASN A 24 -15.71 -4.30 7.92
CA ASN A 24 -16.88 -4.17 7.04
C ASN A 24 -16.85 -5.14 5.85
N LEU A 25 -15.65 -5.60 5.44
CA LEU A 25 -15.46 -6.63 4.43
C LEU A 25 -15.54 -8.06 5.00
N GLY A 26 -15.87 -8.21 6.30
CA GLY A 26 -16.07 -9.50 6.96
C GLY A 26 -14.82 -10.10 7.61
N TYR A 27 -13.71 -9.37 7.69
CA TYR A 27 -12.54 -9.84 8.42
C TYR A 27 -12.73 -9.70 9.95
N SER A 28 -12.19 -10.64 10.72
CA SER A 28 -12.26 -10.56 12.18
C SER A 28 -11.48 -9.34 12.72
N GLY A 29 -11.94 -8.77 13.83
CA GLY A 29 -11.27 -7.64 14.47
C GLY A 29 -9.79 -7.92 14.80
N ASN A 30 -9.47 -9.14 15.26
CA ASN A 30 -8.09 -9.53 15.52
C ASN A 30 -7.24 -9.52 14.24
N PHE A 31 -7.77 -10.07 13.14
CA PHE A 31 -7.08 -10.05 11.86
C PHE A 31 -6.86 -8.61 11.37
N ALA A 32 -7.91 -7.79 11.41
CA ALA A 32 -7.83 -6.38 11.01
C ALA A 32 -6.76 -5.63 11.82
N THR A 33 -6.76 -5.75 13.16
CA THR A 33 -5.73 -5.13 14.01
C THR A 33 -4.31 -5.55 13.64
N ARG A 34 -4.09 -6.84 13.36
CA ARG A 34 -2.76 -7.34 12.98
C ARG A 34 -2.32 -6.84 11.61
N ILE A 35 -3.23 -6.79 10.63
CA ILE A 35 -2.96 -6.28 9.29
C ILE A 35 -2.63 -4.78 9.33
N VAL A 36 -3.47 -3.97 9.96
CA VAL A 36 -3.31 -2.51 10.02
C VAL A 36 -1.99 -2.12 10.68
N ASN A 37 -1.59 -2.84 11.73
CA ASN A 37 -0.33 -2.61 12.43
C ASN A 37 0.86 -3.35 11.79
N SER A 38 0.67 -4.04 10.66
CA SER A 38 1.70 -4.86 9.98
C SER A 38 2.38 -5.87 10.92
N ARG A 39 1.64 -6.40 11.90
CA ARG A 39 2.11 -7.40 12.91
C ARG A 39 1.83 -8.84 12.49
N ILE A 40 1.72 -9.08 11.19
CA ILE A 40 1.52 -10.43 10.64
C ILE A 40 2.84 -10.93 10.08
N ALA A 41 3.27 -12.10 10.53
CA ALA A 41 4.51 -12.72 10.06
C ALA A 41 4.29 -13.60 8.83
N SER A 42 3.07 -14.14 8.68
CA SER A 42 2.72 -15.06 7.61
C SER A 42 1.25 -14.92 7.21
N LEU A 43 1.01 -15.05 5.92
CA LEU A 43 -0.31 -15.14 5.30
C LEU A 43 -0.30 -16.30 4.32
N ASN A 44 -1.37 -17.09 4.29
CA ASN A 44 -1.53 -18.08 3.23
C ASN A 44 -1.82 -17.37 1.89
N LEU A 45 -1.53 -18.05 0.78
CA LEU A 45 -1.66 -17.47 -0.57
C LEU A 45 -3.10 -17.04 -0.88
N LYS A 46 -4.11 -17.79 -0.41
CA LYS A 46 -5.53 -17.45 -0.58
C LYS A 46 -5.88 -16.10 0.07
N THR A 47 -5.32 -15.81 1.24
CA THR A 47 -5.52 -14.52 1.90
C THR A 47 -4.75 -13.41 1.18
N VAL A 48 -3.52 -13.68 0.71
CA VAL A 48 -2.75 -12.72 -0.09
C VAL A 48 -3.51 -12.33 -1.35
N GLU A 49 -3.99 -13.30 -2.12
CA GLU A 49 -4.76 -13.09 -3.35
C GLU A 49 -6.01 -12.24 -3.08
N LYS A 50 -6.79 -12.59 -2.04
CA LYS A 50 -7.99 -11.82 -1.65
C LYS A 50 -7.65 -10.37 -1.29
N LEU A 51 -6.61 -10.15 -0.49
CA LEU A 51 -6.18 -8.80 -0.12
C LEU A 51 -5.69 -8.01 -1.33
N CYS A 52 -4.94 -8.65 -2.24
CA CYS A 52 -4.50 -8.05 -3.49
C CYS A 52 -5.68 -7.64 -4.38
N GLY A 53 -6.71 -8.48 -4.51
CA GLY A 53 -7.93 -8.11 -5.26
C GLY A 53 -8.67 -6.93 -4.65
N LEU A 54 -8.78 -6.88 -3.32
CA LEU A 54 -9.44 -5.78 -2.60
C LEU A 54 -8.66 -4.46 -2.69
N LEU A 55 -7.34 -4.53 -2.53
CA LEU A 55 -6.45 -3.37 -2.50
C LEU A 55 -5.86 -3.02 -3.88
N GLN A 56 -6.26 -3.75 -4.92
CA GLN A 56 -5.81 -3.59 -6.30
C GLN A 56 -4.27 -3.57 -6.40
N CYS A 57 -3.59 -4.52 -5.76
CA CYS A 57 -2.12 -4.55 -5.70
C CYS A 57 -1.58 -5.93 -6.08
N THR A 58 -0.26 -6.05 -6.23
CA THR A 58 0.42 -7.34 -6.38
C THR A 58 0.89 -7.87 -5.03
N PRO A 59 1.22 -9.18 -4.91
CA PRO A 59 1.81 -9.72 -3.68
C PRO A 59 3.09 -8.99 -3.24
N ASN A 60 3.92 -8.56 -4.19
CA ASN A 60 5.14 -7.80 -3.93
C ASN A 60 4.87 -6.40 -3.35
N ASP A 61 3.70 -5.83 -3.58
CA ASP A 61 3.33 -4.54 -3.00
C ASP A 61 3.01 -4.64 -1.51
N LEU A 62 2.58 -5.81 -1.03
CA LEU A 62 2.38 -6.09 0.39
C LEU A 62 3.70 -6.16 1.17
N LEU A 63 4.82 -6.33 0.47
CA LEU A 63 6.12 -6.65 1.05
C LEU A 63 7.09 -5.46 0.98
N VAL A 64 7.93 -5.38 2.00
CA VAL A 64 9.04 -4.43 2.08
C VAL A 64 10.30 -5.17 2.52
N TRP A 65 11.39 -4.91 1.83
CA TRP A 65 12.70 -5.38 2.20
C TRP A 65 13.52 -4.26 2.84
N THR A 66 13.93 -4.48 4.08
CA THR A 66 14.87 -3.62 4.81
C THR A 66 16.25 -4.29 4.77
N PRO A 67 17.26 -3.75 4.07
CA PRO A 67 18.57 -4.39 3.99
C PRO A 67 19.25 -4.43 5.35
N GLU A 68 20.02 -5.50 5.61
CA GLU A 68 20.96 -5.51 6.74
C GLU A 68 22.15 -4.59 6.43
N LYS A 69 22.93 -4.20 7.44
CA LYS A 69 24.06 -3.27 7.27
C LYS A 69 25.03 -3.69 6.15
N LYS A 70 25.24 -4.99 5.99
CA LYS A 70 26.11 -5.59 4.95
C LYS A 70 25.56 -5.43 3.52
N ASP A 71 24.24 -5.39 3.38
CA ASP A 71 23.53 -5.35 2.09
C ASP A 71 23.02 -3.94 1.74
N ALA A 72 23.22 -2.95 2.62
CA ALA A 72 22.63 -1.62 2.48
C ALA A 72 23.02 -0.90 1.17
N LYS A 73 24.23 -1.16 0.68
CA LYS A 73 24.80 -0.62 -0.57
C LYS A 73 24.82 -1.63 -1.72
N ASN A 74 24.27 -2.83 -1.54
CA ASN A 74 24.25 -3.84 -2.59
C ASN A 74 23.08 -3.59 -3.55
N GLU A 75 23.34 -2.84 -4.61
CA GLU A 75 22.34 -2.53 -5.64
C GLU A 75 21.97 -3.74 -6.51
N THR A 76 22.80 -4.80 -6.51
CA THR A 76 22.53 -6.05 -7.24
C THR A 76 21.72 -7.07 -6.44
N HIS A 77 21.29 -6.73 -5.22
CA HIS A 77 20.56 -7.66 -4.37
C HIS A 77 19.20 -8.05 -5.01
N PRO A 78 18.78 -9.33 -5.02
CA PRO A 78 17.54 -9.76 -5.69
C PRO A 78 16.26 -9.07 -5.18
N LEU A 79 16.26 -8.65 -3.91
CA LEU A 79 15.13 -7.95 -3.28
C LEU A 79 15.19 -6.42 -3.40
N ILE A 80 16.10 -5.86 -4.20
CA ILE A 80 16.29 -4.40 -4.31
C ILE A 80 15.02 -3.68 -4.75
N SER A 81 14.19 -4.31 -5.59
CA SER A 81 12.89 -3.76 -6.03
C SER A 81 11.86 -3.64 -4.90
N LEU A 82 12.04 -4.38 -3.81
CA LEU A 82 11.21 -4.31 -2.59
C LEU A 82 11.78 -3.36 -1.55
N LYS A 83 12.94 -2.75 -1.79
CA LYS A 83 13.43 -1.61 -1.00
C LYS A 83 12.57 -0.41 -1.37
N ARG A 84 11.87 0.16 -0.40
CA ARG A 84 10.92 1.26 -0.64
C ARG A 84 11.43 2.53 0.04
N ASN A 85 11.32 3.65 -0.68
CA ASN A 85 11.58 4.97 -0.13
C ASN A 85 10.35 5.41 0.68
N GLU A 86 10.55 6.07 1.82
CA GLU A 86 9.49 6.35 2.81
C GLU A 86 8.36 7.26 2.31
N THR A 87 8.49 7.86 1.13
CA THR A 87 7.50 8.76 0.53
C THR A 87 6.30 7.98 0.01
N VAL A 88 5.35 7.69 0.91
CA VAL A 88 4.02 7.23 0.52
C VAL A 88 3.19 8.45 0.13
N VAL A 89 2.98 8.63 -1.17
CA VAL A 89 2.10 9.68 -1.70
C VAL A 89 0.66 9.37 -1.28
N ASN A 90 0.05 10.25 -0.49
CA ASN A 90 -1.39 10.23 -0.21
C ASN A 90 -2.05 11.23 -1.16
N LEU A 91 -2.54 10.71 -2.29
CA LEU A 91 -3.14 11.54 -3.35
C LEU A 91 -4.33 12.35 -2.82
N THR A 92 -5.17 11.77 -1.98
CA THR A 92 -6.34 12.44 -1.38
C THR A 92 -5.94 13.69 -0.61
N LYS A 93 -4.86 13.63 0.19
CA LYS A 93 -4.36 14.81 0.91
C LYS A 93 -3.86 15.90 -0.03
N ILE A 94 -3.22 15.52 -1.13
CA ILE A 94 -2.76 16.49 -2.14
C ILE A 94 -3.97 17.16 -2.78
N LEU A 95 -4.95 16.38 -3.23
CA LEU A 95 -6.18 16.90 -3.85
C LEU A 95 -6.95 17.85 -2.94
N ASN A 96 -7.01 17.58 -1.63
CA ASN A 96 -7.66 18.45 -0.65
C ASN A 96 -7.00 19.84 -0.52
N SER A 97 -5.73 19.98 -0.93
CA SER A 97 -5.00 21.26 -0.92
C SER A 97 -5.10 22.03 -2.24
N VAL A 98 -5.68 21.43 -3.28
CA VAL A 98 -5.78 22.03 -4.61
C VAL A 98 -6.98 23.00 -4.67
N PRO A 99 -6.80 24.23 -5.21
CA PRO A 99 -7.91 25.14 -5.47
C PRO A 99 -9.00 24.55 -6.37
N LEU A 100 -10.27 24.83 -6.08
CA LEU A 100 -11.42 24.23 -6.78
C LEU A 100 -11.37 24.41 -8.30
N ASN A 101 -10.88 25.54 -8.79
CA ASN A 101 -10.76 25.83 -10.23
C ASN A 101 -9.72 24.95 -10.96
N LYS A 102 -8.85 24.26 -10.24
CA LYS A 102 -7.82 23.35 -10.78
C LYS A 102 -8.21 21.89 -10.76
N LEU A 103 -9.26 21.50 -10.02
CA LEU A 103 -9.73 20.12 -9.95
C LEU A 103 -10.16 19.53 -11.31
N PRO A 104 -10.87 20.26 -12.21
CA PRO A 104 -11.27 19.69 -13.50
C PRO A 104 -10.09 19.30 -14.39
N GLU A 105 -9.00 20.09 -14.34
CA GLU A 105 -7.76 19.81 -15.08
C GLU A 105 -7.11 18.51 -14.59
N ILE A 106 -7.01 18.35 -13.27
CA ILE A 106 -6.43 17.16 -12.64
C ILE A 106 -7.29 15.92 -12.90
N GLU A 107 -8.62 16.04 -12.81
CA GLU A 107 -9.55 14.94 -13.12
C GLU A 107 -9.34 14.43 -14.54
N LYS A 108 -9.22 15.34 -15.52
CA LYS A 108 -8.94 14.98 -16.91
C LYS A 108 -7.63 14.20 -17.03
N MET A 109 -6.55 14.70 -16.42
CA MET A 109 -5.24 14.04 -16.46
C MET A 109 -5.28 12.62 -15.87
N ILE A 110 -6.00 12.42 -14.76
CA ILE A 110 -6.15 11.11 -14.13
C ILE A 110 -6.94 10.17 -15.05
N ASN A 111 -8.05 10.64 -15.61
CA ASN A 111 -8.89 9.84 -16.50
C ASN A 111 -8.17 9.43 -17.79
N ASP A 112 -7.33 10.30 -18.36
CA ASP A 112 -6.52 9.97 -19.53
C ASP A 112 -5.51 8.86 -19.20
N LYS A 113 -4.92 8.87 -18.00
CA LYS A 113 -4.00 7.81 -17.54
C LYS A 113 -4.65 6.48 -17.18
N ILE A 114 -5.95 6.47 -16.87
CA ILE A 114 -6.69 5.22 -16.60
C ILE A 114 -7.05 4.50 -17.91
N LYS A 115 -7.17 5.23 -19.02
CA LYS A 115 -7.56 4.69 -20.34
C LYS A 115 -6.38 4.18 -21.17
N GLU A 116 -5.16 4.60 -20.84
CA GLU A 116 -3.90 4.11 -21.44
C GLU A 116 -3.59 2.68 -20.99
#